data_AF-A0A1C5YAZ1-F1
#
_entry.id   AF-A0A1C5YAZ1-F1
#
_cell.length_a   1.000
_cell.length_b   1.000
_cell.length_c   1.000
_cell.angle_alpha   90.00
_cell.angle_beta   90.00
_cell.angle_gamma   90.00
#
_symmetry.space_group_name_H-M   'P 1'
#
loop_
_entity.id
_entity.type
_entity.pdbx_description
1 polymer ?
#
loop_
_entity_poly.entity_id
_entity_poly.type
_entity_poly.pdbx_seq_one_letter_code
_entity_poly.pdbx_strand_id
1 'polypeptide(L)'
;MKTDEKITLWSERIRAFQSSGQTCKTWCQEHHVPVSTMSYWMCKLKTLDEQSDTDMIFAKMPTEKEISTNETLNTSLSPVRIFITNSIRIEVMPECPSELFRVLIQGLKDHA
;
A
#
# COMPACT_ATOMS: atom_id res chain seq x y z
N MET A 1 36.04 -6.30 16.55
CA MET A 1 34.66 -6.40 17.07
C MET A 1 33.93 -7.46 16.28
N LYS A 2 33.28 -8.39 16.98
CA LYS A 2 32.37 -9.36 16.38
C LYS A 2 31.13 -8.63 15.86
N THR A 3 30.46 -9.18 14.85
CA THR A 3 29.26 -8.57 14.24
C THR A 3 28.17 -8.32 15.27
N ASP A 4 27.99 -9.24 16.22
CA ASP A 4 26.97 -9.18 17.26
C ASP A 4 27.20 -8.04 18.26
N GLU A 5 28.45 -7.82 18.67
CA GLU A 5 28.83 -6.70 19.56
C GLU A 5 28.47 -5.35 18.94
N LYS A 6 28.63 -5.23 17.62
CA LYS A 6 28.29 -4.01 16.88
C LYS A 6 26.78 -3.82 16.78
N ILE A 7 26.03 -4.91 16.56
CA ILE A 7 24.56 -4.89 16.54
C ILE A 7 24.03 -4.41 17.89
N THR A 8 24.47 -5.02 18.99
CA THR A 8 24.04 -4.65 20.35
C THR A 8 24.30 -3.17 20.65
N LEU A 9 25.51 -2.69 20.36
CA LEU A 9 25.88 -1.28 20.57
C LEU A 9 24.94 -0.32 19.83
N TRP A 10 24.63 -0.61 18.57
CA TRP A 10 23.77 0.25 17.77
C TRP A 10 22.29 0.14 18.13
N SER A 11 21.84 -1.03 18.57
CA SER A 11 20.49 -1.22 19.10
C SER A 11 20.26 -0.39 20.36
N GLU A 12 21.20 -0.40 21.30
CA GLU A 12 21.13 0.44 22.51
C GLU A 12 21.14 1.93 22.16
N ARG A 13 22.01 2.32 21.22
CA ARG A 13 22.14 3.70 20.77
C ARG A 13 20.87 4.21 20.09
N ILE A 14 20.23 3.40 19.24
CA ILE A 14 18.98 3.74 18.58
C ILE A 14 17.83 3.80 19.58
N ARG A 15 17.82 2.93 20.60
CA ARG A 15 16.84 3.01 21.70
C ARG A 15 16.96 4.31 22.49
N ALA A 16 18.19 4.73 22.79
CA ALA A 16 18.45 6.01 23.46
C ALA A 16 18.03 7.22 22.59
N PHE A 17 18.21 7.13 21.27
CA PHE A 17 17.68 8.13 20.34
C PHE A 17 16.14 8.18 20.38
N GLN A 18 15.47 7.04 20.27
CA GLN A 18 14.01 6.97 20.29
C GLN A 18 13.41 7.48 21.60
N SER A 19 14.03 7.18 22.75
CA SER A 19 13.56 7.67 24.05
C SER A 19 13.81 9.17 24.25
N SER A 20 14.78 9.76 23.55
CA SER A 20 15.09 11.18 23.65
C SER A 20 14.01 12.08 23.04
N GLY A 21 13.21 11.57 22.09
CA GLY A 21 12.22 12.36 21.35
C GLY A 21 12.81 13.47 20.45
N GLN A 22 14.14 13.53 20.33
CA GLN A 22 14.83 14.54 19.53
C GLN A 22 14.76 14.22 18.03
N THR A 23 15.06 15.22 17.20
CA THR A 23 15.29 14.95 15.77
C THR A 23 16.63 14.22 15.56
N CYS A 24 16.71 13.36 14.55
CA CYS A 24 17.92 12.60 14.24
C CYS A 24 19.16 13.50 14.09
N LYS A 25 19.01 14.67 13.46
CA LYS A 25 20.11 15.63 13.25
C LYS A 25 20.65 16.18 14.57
N THR A 26 19.77 16.61 15.47
CA THR A 26 20.15 17.16 16.78
C THR A 26 20.84 16.11 17.64
N TRP A 27 20.26 14.92 17.71
CA TRP A 27 20.81 13.81 18.49
C TRP A 27 22.17 13.37 17.95
N CYS A 28 22.31 13.26 16.62
CA CYS A 28 23.57 12.91 15.97
C CYS A 28 24.67 13.94 16.25
N GLN A 29 24.33 15.24 16.30
CA GLN A 29 25.28 16.31 16.61
C GLN A 29 25.77 16.22 18.06
N GLU A 30 24.87 16.01 19.02
CA GLU A 30 25.21 15.88 20.46
C GLU A 30 26.08 14.64 20.74
N HIS A 31 25.72 13.52 20.13
CA HIS A 31 26.40 12.24 20.35
C HIS A 31 27.58 11.99 19.39
N HIS A 32 27.97 12.99 18.59
CA HIS A 32 29.09 12.93 17.65
C HIS A 32 29.00 11.75 16.67
N VAL A 33 27.79 11.48 16.20
CA VAL A 33 27.51 10.42 15.24
C VAL A 33 27.20 11.05 13.88
N PRO A 34 27.85 10.62 12.79
CA PRO A 34 27.43 11.05 11.45
C PRO A 34 26.01 10.57 11.15
N VAL A 35 25.15 11.48 10.66
CA VAL A 35 23.75 11.17 10.34
C VAL A 35 23.63 9.99 9.38
N SER A 36 24.51 9.89 8.38
CA SER A 36 24.56 8.76 7.45
C SER A 36 24.78 7.41 8.15
N THR A 37 25.59 7.40 9.21
CA THR A 37 25.86 6.19 9.99
C THR A 37 24.63 5.82 10.81
N MET A 38 23.97 6.80 11.43
CA MET A 38 22.72 6.57 12.16
C MET A 38 21.64 6.02 11.23
N SER A 39 21.42 6.65 10.06
CA SER A 39 20.45 6.18 9.06
C SER A 39 20.76 4.77 8.58
N TYR A 40 22.03 4.46 8.31
CA TYR A 40 22.44 3.10 7.94
C TYR A 40 22.05 2.08 9.00
N TRP A 41 22.33 2.34 10.28
CA TRP A 41 22.04 1.41 11.37
C TRP A 41 20.54 1.28 11.65
N MET A 42 19.76 2.36 11.56
CA MET A 42 18.31 2.29 11.67
C MET A 42 17.70 1.38 10.60
N CYS A 43 18.10 1.54 9.33
CA CYS A 43 17.64 0.67 8.26
C CYS A 43 18.10 -0.78 8.46
N LYS A 44 19.38 -0.98 8.82
CA LYS A 44 19.96 -2.32 8.99
C LYS A 44 19.31 -3.11 10.13
N LEU A 45 19.06 -2.47 11.27
CA LEU A 45 18.40 -3.13 12.40
C LEU A 45 16.94 -3.45 12.07
N LYS A 46 16.24 -2.56 11.37
CA LYS A 46 14.88 -2.84 10.88
C LYS A 46 14.83 -4.07 9.97
N THR A 47 15.77 -4.19 9.03
CA THR A 47 15.81 -5.38 8.15
C THR A 47 16.15 -6.68 8.89
N LEU A 48 16.94 -6.61 9.97
CA LEU A 48 17.25 -7.78 10.80
C LEU A 48 16.03 -8.22 11.62
N ASP A 49 15.24 -7.28 12.11
CA ASP A 49 13.98 -7.51 12.83
C ASP A 49 12.93 -8.13 11.89
N GLU A 50 12.74 -7.56 10.70
CA GLU A 50 11.83 -8.06 9.67
C GLU A 50 12.22 -9.46 9.15
N GLN A 51 13.52 -9.76 9.03
CA GLN A 51 14.01 -11.09 8.67
C GLN A 51 13.73 -12.17 9.73
N SER A 52 13.50 -11.78 10.98
CA SER A 52 13.19 -12.73 12.05
C SER A 52 11.70 -13.11 12.10
N ASP A 53 10.82 -12.24 11.59
CA ASP A 53 9.36 -12.38 11.71
C ASP A 53 8.65 -12.65 10.37
N THR A 54 9.35 -12.48 9.23
CA THR A 54 8.74 -12.68 7.90
C THR A 54 9.38 -13.86 7.21
N ASP A 55 8.67 -14.99 7.14
CA ASP A 55 8.90 -15.96 6.07
C ASP A 55 8.95 -15.16 4.77
N MET A 56 10.09 -15.13 4.07
CA MET A 56 10.24 -14.37 2.83
C MET A 56 9.30 -14.96 1.78
N ILE A 57 8.05 -14.50 1.76
CA ILE A 57 7.08 -14.90 0.74
C ILE A 57 7.41 -14.10 -0.50
N PHE A 58 7.87 -14.80 -1.54
CA PHE A 58 7.97 -14.20 -2.87
C PHE A 58 6.58 -13.77 -3.31
N ALA A 59 6.41 -12.48 -3.60
CA ALA A 59 5.21 -12.02 -4.27
C ALA A 59 5.11 -12.75 -5.62
N LYS A 60 4.05 -13.54 -5.82
CA LYS A 60 3.79 -14.16 -7.12
C LYS A 60 3.56 -13.04 -8.13
N MET A 61 4.46 -12.93 -9.11
CA MET A 61 4.26 -12.01 -10.23
C MET A 61 3.02 -12.47 -11.01
N PRO A 62 2.04 -11.59 -11.25
CA PRO A 62 0.89 -11.97 -12.05
C PRO A 62 1.35 -12.33 -13.47
N THR A 63 0.84 -13.46 -13.97
CA THR A 63 1.17 -13.96 -15.33
C THR A 63 0.44 -13.11 -16.37
N GLU A 64 0.91 -13.01 -17.62
CA GLU A 64 0.23 -12.25 -18.69
C GLU A 64 -1.27 -12.59 -18.84
N LYS A 65 -1.67 -13.83 -18.54
CA LYS A 65 -3.08 -14.26 -18.51
C LYS A 65 -3.88 -13.67 -17.34
N GLU A 66 -3.25 -13.48 -16.19
CA GLU A 66 -3.81 -12.80 -15.00
C GLU A 66 -3.85 -11.27 -15.22
N ILE A 67 -3.07 -10.73 -16.15
CA ILE A 67 -3.11 -9.31 -16.54
C ILE A 67 -4.20 -9.07 -17.61
N SER A 68 -4.32 -9.98 -18.59
CA SER A 68 -5.35 -9.94 -19.63
C SER A 68 -6.77 -10.19 -19.08
N THR A 69 -6.90 -10.95 -17.99
CA THR A 69 -8.17 -11.09 -17.27
C THR A 69 -8.64 -9.76 -16.66
N ASN A 70 -7.71 -8.86 -16.31
CA ASN A 70 -8.07 -7.53 -15.78
C ASN A 70 -8.53 -6.57 -16.89
N GLU A 71 -8.01 -6.71 -18.11
CA GLU A 71 -8.54 -6.00 -19.28
C GLU A 71 -9.92 -6.51 -19.71
N THR A 72 -10.18 -7.82 -19.56
CA THR A 72 -11.49 -8.41 -19.87
C THR A 72 -12.52 -8.25 -18.75
N LEU A 73 -12.12 -8.03 -17.49
CA LEU A 73 -13.04 -7.65 -16.40
C LEU A 73 -13.61 -6.23 -16.58
N ASN A 74 -12.89 -5.35 -17.30
CA ASN A 74 -13.41 -4.05 -17.75
C ASN A 74 -14.40 -4.17 -18.92
N THR A 75 -14.55 -5.38 -19.49
CA THR A 75 -15.56 -5.74 -20.50
C THR A 75 -16.50 -6.82 -19.96
N SER A 76 -16.79 -6.83 -18.65
CA SER A 76 -17.97 -7.55 -18.19
C SER A 76 -19.19 -6.88 -18.84
N LEU A 77 -19.97 -7.68 -19.57
CA LEU A 77 -21.17 -7.32 -20.32
C LEU A 77 -22.32 -6.92 -19.37
N SER A 78 -22.07 -6.02 -18.41
CA SER A 78 -23.09 -5.58 -17.48
C SER A 78 -24.16 -4.81 -18.27
N PRO A 79 -25.44 -5.21 -18.19
CA PRO A 79 -26.56 -4.54 -18.84
C PRO A 79 -26.62 -3.03 -18.62
N VAL A 80 -26.12 -2.59 -17.45
CA VAL A 80 -26.09 -1.20 -17.01
C VAL A 80 -24.75 -0.91 -16.35
N ARG A 81 -24.15 0.25 -16.65
CA ARG A 81 -22.97 0.80 -15.97
C ARG A 81 -23.25 2.21 -15.46
N ILE A 82 -22.95 2.46 -14.19
CA ILE A 82 -23.15 3.76 -13.54
C ILE A 82 -21.79 4.33 -13.18
N PHE A 83 -21.49 5.51 -13.70
CA PHE A 83 -20.28 6.27 -13.41
C PHE A 83 -20.64 7.42 -12.47
N ILE A 84 -20.10 7.39 -11.26
CA ILE A 84 -20.24 8.44 -10.25
C ILE A 84 -18.88 9.11 -10.11
N THR A 85 -18.63 10.11 -10.95
CA THR A 85 -17.44 10.98 -10.85
C THR A 85 -17.91 12.43 -10.66
N ASN A 86 -17.56 13.34 -11.57
CA ASN A 86 -17.98 14.75 -11.52
C ASN A 86 -19.41 14.95 -12.06
N SER A 87 -19.91 13.97 -12.82
CA SER A 87 -21.27 13.91 -13.34
C SER A 87 -21.75 12.47 -13.27
N ILE A 88 -23.01 12.26 -12.90
CA ILE A 88 -23.61 10.93 -12.95
C ILE A 88 -23.87 10.57 -14.42
N ARG A 89 -23.24 9.52 -14.92
CA ARG A 89 -23.49 8.95 -16.25
C ARG A 89 -23.96 7.51 -16.09
N ILE A 90 -25.08 7.18 -16.73
CA ILE A 90 -25.59 5.80 -16.77
C ILE A 90 -25.53 5.35 -18.23
N GLU A 91 -24.74 4.31 -18.50
CA GLU A 91 -24.70 3.65 -19.80
C GLU A 91 -25.54 2.38 -19.77
N VAL A 92 -26.42 2.23 -20.74
CA VAL A 92 -27.28 1.05 -20.90
C VAL A 92 -26.85 0.33 -22.16
N MET A 93 -26.51 -0.95 -22.02
CA MET A 93 -26.05 -1.78 -23.13
C MET A 93 -27.22 -2.30 -23.97
N PRO A 94 -27.01 -2.63 -25.26
CA PRO A 94 -28.08 -3.09 -26.14
C PRO A 94 -28.71 -4.42 -25.68
N GLU A 95 -27.97 -5.23 -24.93
CA GLU A 95 -28.46 -6.48 -24.32
C GLU A 95 -29.18 -6.27 -22.96
N CYS A 96 -29.53 -5.02 -22.60
CA CYS A 96 -30.19 -4.76 -21.33
C CYS A 96 -31.61 -5.34 -21.27
N PRO A 97 -31.94 -6.19 -20.28
CA PRO A 97 -33.30 -6.67 -20.09
C PRO A 97 -34.27 -5.52 -19.85
N SER A 98 -35.39 -5.52 -20.58
CA SER A 98 -36.41 -4.47 -20.50
C SER A 98 -36.93 -4.24 -19.07
N GLU A 99 -37.08 -5.31 -18.29
CA GLU A 99 -37.54 -5.24 -16.90
C GLU A 99 -36.54 -4.49 -16.00
N LEU A 100 -35.24 -4.76 -16.17
CA LEU A 100 -34.19 -4.07 -15.43
C LEU A 100 -34.16 -2.58 -15.78
N PHE A 101 -34.29 -2.25 -17.06
CA PHE A 101 -34.35 -0.86 -17.51
C PHE A 101 -35.56 -0.12 -16.92
N ARG A 102 -36.73 -0.77 -16.87
CA ARG A 102 -37.94 -0.20 -16.26
C ARG A 102 -37.77 0.08 -14.77
N VAL A 103 -37.23 -0.89 -14.01
CA VAL A 103 -36.97 -0.71 -12.58
C VAL A 103 -35.98 0.42 -12.34
N LEU A 104 -34.93 0.53 -13.16
CA LEU A 104 -33.95 1.60 -13.06
C LEU A 104 -34.57 2.99 -13.28
N ILE A 105 -35.36 3.17 -14.34
CA ILE A 105 -36.04 4.45 -14.63
C ILE A 105 -37.06 4.78 -13.53
N GLN A 106 -37.80 3.78 -13.03
CA GLN A 106 -38.77 3.99 -11.96
C GLN A 106 -38.09 4.41 -10.66
N GLY A 107 -36.99 3.74 -10.27
CA GLY A 107 -36.20 4.12 -9.11
C GLY A 107 -35.58 5.50 -9.22
N LEU A 108 -35.09 5.87 -10.42
CA LEU A 108 -34.63 7.24 -10.67
C LEU A 108 -35.75 8.26 -10.57
N LYS A 109 -36.97 7.94 -11.01
CA LYS A 109 -38.13 8.84 -10.92
C LYS A 109 -38.64 9.02 -9.48
N ASP A 110 -38.64 7.95 -8.69
CA ASP A 110 -39.17 7.99 -7.33
C ASP A 110 -38.21 8.64 -6.33
N HIS A 111 -36.92 8.73 -6.67
CA HIS A 111 -35.85 9.23 -5.81
C HIS A 111 -35.07 10.44 -6.37
N ALA A 112 -35.52 11.03 -7.49
CA ALA A 112 -35.01 12.30 -8.02
C ALA A 112 -35.92 13.47 -7.60
#